data_AF-A0AAC9B4C4-F1
#
_entry.id   AF-A0AAC9B4C4-F1
#
_cell.length_a   1.000
_cell.length_b   1.000
_cell.length_c   1.000
_cell.angle_alpha   90.00
_cell.angle_beta   90.00
_cell.angle_gamma   90.00
#
_symmetry.space_group_name_H-M   'P 1'
#
loop_
_entity.id
_entity.type
_entity.pdbx_description
1 polymer ?
#
loop_
_entity_poly.entity_id
_entity_poly.type
_entity_poly.pdbx_seq_one_letter_code
_entity_poly.pdbx_strand_id
1 'polypeptide(L)'
;MTNTLPTTSAPQVGYLVVKMLDVAMSTIVGDYDDADLVPEWQWVKRMASHEHVGVKDDSAYEYMLNLALELDAYPPTLQPLLAAATQAGVSYILFYND
;
A
#
# COMPACT_ATOMS: atom_id res chain seq x y z
N MET A 1 -27.49 21.76 33.17
CA MET A 1 -26.96 20.38 33.29
C MET A 1 -25.55 20.42 32.77
N THR A 2 -24.56 20.20 33.63
CA THR A 2 -23.13 20.35 33.32
C THR A 2 -22.56 18.97 33.06
N ASN A 3 -22.22 18.66 31.81
CA ASN A 3 -21.51 17.41 31.49
C ASN A 3 -20.02 17.61 31.76
N THR A 4 -19.54 17.08 32.88
CA THR A 4 -18.11 16.91 33.14
C THR A 4 -17.63 15.64 32.44
N LEU A 5 -16.74 15.78 31.46
CA LEU A 5 -15.98 14.66 30.89
C LEU A 5 -15.07 14.05 31.97
N PRO A 6 -14.94 12.72 32.04
CA PRO A 6 -14.05 12.09 33.00
C PRO A 6 -12.59 12.34 32.61
N THR A 7 -11.85 13.03 33.48
CA THR A 7 -10.38 13.09 33.47
C THR A 7 -9.81 11.80 34.06
N THR A 8 -9.78 10.75 33.27
CA THR A 8 -8.89 9.61 33.54
C THR A 8 -7.68 9.80 32.63
N SER A 9 -6.53 10.18 33.21
CA SER A 9 -5.25 9.97 32.55
C SER A 9 -5.03 8.46 32.43
N ALA A 10 -5.57 7.87 31.36
CA ALA A 10 -5.10 6.59 30.89
C ALA A 10 -3.60 6.75 30.56
N PRO A 11 -2.76 5.72 30.76
CA PRO A 11 -1.45 5.71 30.11
C PRO A 11 -1.71 6.04 28.65
N GLN A 12 -0.97 6.99 28.08
CA GLN A 12 -1.02 7.22 26.65
C GLN A 12 -0.62 5.89 26.01
N VAL A 13 -1.60 5.09 25.62
CA VAL A 13 -1.41 3.95 24.75
C VAL A 13 -0.91 4.61 23.48
N GLY A 14 0.41 4.67 23.34
CA GLY A 14 1.02 5.16 22.13
C GLY A 14 0.48 4.29 21.02
N TYR A 15 -0.34 4.88 20.14
CA TYR A 15 -0.73 4.20 18.92
C TYR A 15 0.54 3.92 18.14
N LEU A 16 0.70 2.71 17.62
CA LEU A 16 1.80 2.37 16.75
C LEU A 16 1.76 3.30 15.53
N VAL A 17 2.84 4.04 15.29
CA VAL A 17 2.96 4.84 14.07
C VAL A 17 3.22 3.88 12.92
N VAL A 18 2.23 3.76 12.04
CA VAL A 18 2.33 2.98 10.80
C VAL A 18 2.87 3.88 9.70
N LYS A 19 3.93 3.45 9.00
CA LYS A 19 4.47 4.16 7.84
C LYS A 19 3.88 3.59 6.55
N MET A 20 3.44 4.47 5.67
CA MET A 20 2.86 4.12 4.38
C MET A 20 3.65 4.79 3.26
N LEU A 21 3.80 4.10 2.13
CA LEU A 21 4.47 4.60 0.94
C LEU A 21 3.50 4.52 -0.25
N ASP A 22 3.30 5.62 -0.95
CA ASP A 22 2.51 5.67 -2.17
C ASP A 22 3.43 5.57 -3.39
N VAL A 23 3.07 4.71 -4.34
CA VAL A 23 3.90 4.40 -5.50
C VAL A 23 3.05 4.34 -6.77
N ALA A 24 3.31 5.28 -7.68
CA ALA A 24 2.83 5.18 -9.05
C ALA A 24 3.54 4.03 -9.76
N MET A 25 2.79 3.05 -10.28
CA MET A 25 3.39 1.88 -10.94
C MET A 25 4.23 2.28 -12.16
N SER A 26 3.85 3.34 -12.87
CA SER A 26 4.59 3.88 -14.02
C SER A 26 6.02 4.28 -13.68
N THR A 27 6.30 4.66 -12.43
CA THR A 27 7.67 4.98 -11.97
C THR A 27 8.59 3.75 -11.88
N ILE A 28 8.02 2.55 -11.89
CA ILE A 28 8.75 1.28 -11.82
C ILE A 28 8.84 0.63 -13.19
N VAL A 29 7.71 0.50 -13.89
CA VAL A 29 7.63 -0.28 -15.14
C VAL A 29 7.63 0.58 -16.40
N GLY A 30 7.64 1.91 -16.25
CA GLY A 30 7.43 2.85 -17.34
C GLY A 30 5.95 3.04 -17.67
N ASP A 31 5.66 3.85 -18.68
CA ASP A 31 4.29 4.08 -19.14
C ASP A 31 3.69 2.79 -19.73
N TYR A 32 2.40 2.57 -19.47
CA TYR A 32 1.64 1.43 -19.98
C TYR A 32 0.21 1.86 -20.31
N ASP A 33 -0.38 1.24 -21.33
CA ASP A 33 -1.75 1.54 -21.76
C ASP A 33 -2.80 0.74 -20.96
N ASP A 34 -2.44 -0.46 -20.52
CA ASP A 34 -3.35 -1.39 -19.83
C ASP A 34 -2.65 -2.09 -18.67
N ALA A 35 -3.11 -1.82 -17.46
CA ALA A 35 -2.60 -2.41 -16.22
C ALA A 35 -2.79 -3.94 -16.19
N ASP A 36 -3.77 -4.49 -16.91
CA ASP A 36 -3.99 -5.93 -16.97
C ASP A 36 -2.90 -6.67 -17.78
N LEU A 37 -2.16 -5.94 -18.62
CA LEU A 37 -1.05 -6.48 -19.42
C LEU A 37 0.31 -6.38 -18.71
N VAL A 38 0.40 -5.69 -17.58
CA VAL A 38 1.64 -5.49 -16.83
C VAL A 38 1.82 -6.63 -15.80
N PRO A 39 2.90 -7.45 -15.90
CA PRO A 39 3.12 -8.57 -14.98
C PRO A 39 3.23 -8.15 -13.50
N GLU A 40 3.83 -6.99 -13.24
CA GLU A 40 3.97 -6.41 -11.90
C GLU A 40 2.61 -6.09 -11.29
N TRP A 41 1.67 -5.57 -12.10
CA TRP A 41 0.30 -5.35 -11.65
C TRP A 41 -0.37 -6.66 -11.28
N GLN A 42 -0.24 -7.71 -12.10
CA GLN A 42 -0.82 -9.02 -11.79
C GLN A 42 -0.30 -9.58 -10.46
N TRP A 43 1.00 -9.39 -10.19
CA TRP A 43 1.57 -9.80 -8.91
C TRP A 43 1.05 -8.93 -7.75
N VAL A 44 1.02 -7.60 -7.91
CA VAL A 44 0.50 -6.67 -6.89
C VAL A 44 -0.95 -6.98 -6.54
N LYS A 45 -1.81 -7.21 -7.54
CA LYS A 45 -3.22 -7.60 -7.38
C LYS A 45 -3.36 -8.86 -6.53
N ARG A 46 -2.54 -9.87 -6.82
CA ARG A 46 -2.54 -11.16 -6.10
C ARG A 46 -2.10 -11.02 -4.63
N MET A 47 -1.15 -10.14 -4.35
CA MET A 47 -0.54 -9.97 -3.02
C MET A 47 -1.16 -8.86 -2.18
N ALA A 48 -2.07 -8.07 -2.76
CA ALA A 48 -2.71 -6.97 -2.07
C ALA A 48 -3.55 -7.48 -0.89
N SER A 49 -3.41 -6.79 0.24
CA SER A 49 -4.27 -6.98 1.41
C SER A 49 -5.62 -6.28 1.27
N HIS A 50 -5.65 -5.20 0.50
CA HIS A 50 -6.84 -4.42 0.17
C HIS A 50 -6.77 -3.94 -1.27
N GLU A 51 -7.93 -3.89 -1.90
CA GLU A 51 -8.13 -3.48 -3.28
C GLU A 51 -9.20 -2.40 -3.34
N HIS A 52 -8.94 -1.36 -4.13
CA HIS A 52 -9.94 -0.40 -4.56
C HIS A 52 -9.91 -0.34 -6.09
N VAL A 53 -10.94 -0.94 -6.70
CA VAL A 53 -11.16 -0.90 -8.15
C VAL A 53 -12.40 -0.05 -8.41
N GLY A 54 -12.18 1.08 -9.08
CA GLY A 54 -13.28 1.89 -9.63
C GLY A 54 -14.11 1.06 -10.62
N VAL A 55 -15.43 1.29 -10.66
CA VAL A 55 -16.37 0.42 -11.39
C VAL A 55 -16.55 0.80 -12.88
N LYS A 56 -15.93 1.88 -13.41
CA LYS A 56 -16.12 2.22 -14.84
C LYS A 56 -15.14 3.26 -15.40
N ASP A 57 -14.70 2.99 -16.63
CA ASP A 57 -14.19 3.89 -17.67
C ASP A 57 -12.92 4.74 -17.45
N ASP A 58 -12.29 4.74 -16.28
CA ASP A 58 -10.90 5.25 -16.05
C ASP A 58 -10.49 4.92 -14.61
N SER A 59 -10.69 3.65 -14.25
CA SER A 59 -10.70 3.22 -12.86
C SER A 59 -9.31 3.32 -12.23
N ALA A 60 -9.17 4.22 -11.26
CA ALA A 60 -8.03 4.21 -10.34
C ALA A 60 -7.83 2.77 -9.81
N TYR A 61 -6.69 2.18 -10.15
CA TYR A 61 -6.27 0.86 -9.69
C TYR A 61 -5.40 1.06 -8.45
N GLU A 62 -6.00 0.96 -7.27
CA GLU A 62 -5.32 1.17 -6.00
C GLU A 62 -5.22 -0.16 -5.24
N TYR A 63 -4.00 -0.59 -4.96
CA TYR A 63 -3.73 -1.87 -4.30
C TYR A 63 -2.78 -1.68 -3.13
N MET A 64 -3.22 -2.07 -1.95
CA MET A 64 -2.43 -1.91 -0.72
C MET A 64 -1.74 -3.22 -0.34
N LEU A 65 -0.41 -3.21 -0.41
CA LEU A 65 0.44 -4.29 0.06
C LEU A 65 0.80 -4.09 1.53
N ASN A 66 0.72 -5.17 2.30
CA ASN A 66 1.18 -5.21 3.69
C ASN A 66 2.55 -5.89 3.75
N LEU A 67 3.59 -5.15 4.12
CA LEU A 67 4.96 -5.66 4.16
C LEU A 67 5.24 -6.58 5.36
N ALA A 68 4.32 -6.68 6.32
CA ALA A 68 4.42 -7.66 7.41
C ALA A 68 4.01 -9.07 6.97
N LEU A 69 3.39 -9.23 5.80
CA LEU A 69 3.03 -10.53 5.25
C LEU A 69 4.19 -11.14 4.45
N GLU A 70 4.18 -12.46 4.30
CA GLU A 70 5.12 -13.15 3.43
C GLU A 70 4.78 -12.83 1.97
N LEU A 71 5.74 -12.21 1.28
CA LEU A 71 5.63 -11.84 -0.13
C LEU A 71 6.47 -12.82 -0.96
N ASP A 72 5.81 -13.74 -1.67
CA ASP A 72 6.48 -14.74 -2.49
C ASP A 72 6.59 -14.34 -3.96
N ALA A 73 7.57 -14.92 -4.65
CA ALA A 73 7.72 -14.87 -6.11
C ALA A 73 7.56 -13.46 -6.74
N TYR A 74 8.03 -12.41 -6.05
CA TYR A 74 7.87 -11.05 -6.53
C TYR A 74 8.71 -10.75 -7.77
N PRO A 75 8.19 -9.94 -8.71
CA PRO A 75 8.93 -9.48 -9.87
C PRO A 75 10.29 -8.85 -9.50
N PRO A 76 11.38 -9.14 -10.25
CA PRO A 76 12.69 -8.53 -10.01
C PRO A 76 12.66 -7.00 -10.07
N THR A 77 11.76 -6.42 -10.87
CA THR A 77 11.51 -4.99 -11.01
C THR A 77 11.02 -4.33 -9.70
N LEU A 78 10.25 -5.05 -8.88
CA LEU A 78 9.76 -4.56 -7.59
C LEU A 78 10.76 -4.75 -6.45
N GLN A 79 11.78 -5.61 -6.63
CA GLN A 79 12.73 -5.96 -5.57
C GLN A 79 13.45 -4.75 -4.95
N PRO A 80 13.96 -3.76 -5.72
CA PRO A 80 14.64 -2.61 -5.13
C PRO A 80 13.72 -1.76 -4.26
N LEU A 81 12.47 -1.56 -4.71
CA LEU A 81 11.45 -0.82 -3.97
C LEU A 81 11.10 -1.52 -2.65
N LEU A 82 10.80 -2.83 -2.71
CA LEU A 82 10.40 -3.60 -1.53
C LEU A 82 11.54 -3.68 -0.50
N ALA A 83 12.78 -3.84 -0.95
CA ALA A 83 13.95 -3.82 -0.08
C ALA A 83 14.12 -2.46 0.62
N ALA A 84 14.02 -1.36 -0.13
CA ALA A 84 14.12 -0.01 0.42
C ALA A 84 12.99 0.30 1.41
N ALA A 85 11.74 -0.08 1.09
CA ALA A 85 10.59 0.12 1.95
C ALA A 85 10.72 -0.66 3.26
N THR A 86 11.17 -1.92 3.18
CA THR A 86 11.43 -2.75 4.37
C THR A 86 12.52 -2.13 5.24
N GLN A 87 13.64 -1.69 4.65
CA GLN A 87 14.73 -1.04 5.37
C GLN A 87 14.29 0.27 6.04
N ALA A 88 13.37 1.02 5.43
CA ALA A 88 12.81 2.26 5.98
C ALA A 88 11.76 2.05 7.10
N GLY A 89 11.39 0.79 7.35
CA GLY A 89 10.34 0.42 8.31
C GLY A 89 8.94 0.80 7.82
N VAL A 90 8.71 0.80 6.50
CA VAL A 90 7.38 0.96 5.91
C VAL A 90 6.55 -0.29 6.25
N SER A 91 5.29 -0.07 6.59
CA SER A 91 4.35 -1.16 6.92
C SER A 91 3.43 -1.47 5.74
N TYR A 92 3.05 -0.45 4.96
CA TYR A 92 2.16 -0.60 3.81
C TYR A 92 2.68 0.16 2.59
N ILE A 93 2.47 -0.42 1.42
CA ILE A 93 2.69 0.26 0.14
C ILE A 93 1.35 0.33 -0.59
N LEU A 94 0.95 1.52 -1.03
CA LEU A 94 -0.15 1.71 -1.95
C LEU A 94 0.41 1.84 -3.36
N PHE A 95 0.12 0.86 -4.21
CA PHE A 95 0.35 0.97 -5.64
C PHE A 95 -0.86 1.62 -6.27
N TYR A 96 -0.65 2.64 -7.09
CA TYR A 96 -1.71 3.31 -7.83
C TYR A 96 -1.35 3.49 -9.30
N ASN A 97 -2.38 3.62 -10.14
CA ASN A 97 -2.26 4.06 -11.51
C ASN A 97 -2.23 5.61 -11.55
N ASP A 98 -1.24 6.20 -12.22
CA ASP A 98 -1.13 7.65 -12.42
C ASP A 98 -1.98 8.11 -13.62
#